data_AF-A0A969FK57-F1
#
_entry.id   AF-A0A969FK57-F1
#
_cell.length_a   1.000
_cell.length_b   1.000
_cell.length_c   1.000
_cell.angle_alpha   90.00
_cell.angle_beta   90.00
_cell.angle_gamma   90.00
#
_symmetry.space_group_name_H-M   'P 1'
#
loop_
_entity.id
_entity.type
_entity.pdbx_description
1 polymer ?
#
loop_
_entity_poly.entity_id
_entity_poly.type
_entity_poly.pdbx_seq_one_letter_code
_entity_poly.pdbx_strand_id
1 'polypeptide(L)' 'MIGVVGAIAKICGGGGGGRPNLAQAGGRDADKLPEALDVAIAQLREGLG' A
#
# COMPACT_ATOMS: atom_id res chain seq x y z
N MET A 1 -8.67 3.84 -4.16
CA MET A 1 -7.82 3.65 -2.96
C MET A 1 -7.34 2.20 -2.76
N ILE A 2 -8.17 1.17 -3.02
CA ILE A 2 -7.81 -0.27 -2.85
C ILE A 2 -6.50 -0.69 -3.54
N GLY A 3 -6.27 -0.27 -4.78
CA GLY A 3 -5.13 -0.73 -5.58
C GLY A 3 -3.77 -0.41 -4.95
N VAL A 4 -3.59 0.84 -4.49
CA VAL A 4 -2.33 1.30 -3.88
C VAL A 4 -2.07 0.55 -2.56
N VAL A 5 -3.07 0.47 -1.69
CA VAL A 5 -2.93 -0.16 -0.37
C VAL A 5 -2.65 -1.67 -0.47
N GLY A 6 -3.28 -2.36 -1.42
CA GLY A 6 -3.02 -3.77 -1.68
C GLY A 6 -1.63 -4.05 -2.29
N ALA A 7 -1.13 -3.15 -3.13
CA ALA A 7 0.21 -3.27 -3.73
C ALA A 7 1.31 -3.17 -2.68
N ILE A 8 1.24 -2.17 -1.79
CA ILE A 8 2.24 -1.97 -0.74
C ILE A 8 2.16 -3.03 0.36
N ALA A 9 0.98 -3.62 0.59
CA ALA A 9 0.81 -4.73 1.54
C ALA A 9 1.72 -5.92 1.22
N LYS A 10 1.93 -6.20 -0.07
CA LYS A 10 2.77 -7.30 -0.53
C LYS A 10 4.24 -7.08 -0.20
N ILE A 11 4.70 -5.83 -0.21
CA ILE A 11 6.07 -5.45 0.20
C ILE A 11 6.28 -5.84 1.67
N CYS A 12 5.30 -5.55 2.52
CA CYS A 12 5.30 -5.94 3.94
C CYS A 12 4.93 -7.43 4.18
N GLY A 13 4.91 -8.29 3.14
CA GLY A 13 4.62 -9.72 3.28
C GLY A 13 3.16 -10.02 3.66
N GLY A 14 2.21 -9.16 3.29
CA GLY A 14 0.80 -9.32 3.61
C GLY A 14 -0.16 -8.92 2.49
N GLY A 15 -1.36 -8.53 2.88
CA GLY A 15 -2.48 -8.30 1.97
C GLY A 15 -3.39 -7.17 2.46
N GLY A 16 -4.23 -6.67 1.56
CA GLY A 16 -5.17 -5.59 1.85
C GLY A 16 -6.53 -5.79 1.20
N GLY A 17 -7.53 -5.10 1.75
CA GLY A 17 -8.93 -5.16 1.31
C GLY A 17 -9.68 -3.88 1.69
N GLY A 18 -10.88 -3.69 1.15
CA GLY A 18 -11.68 -2.51 1.46
C GLY A 18 -12.81 -2.25 0.48
N ARG A 19 -13.22 -0.98 0.39
CA ARG A 19 -14.19 -0.42 -0.56
C ARG A 19 -13.48 0.56 -1.51
N PRO A 20 -14.06 0.93 -2.66
CA PRO A 20 -13.38 1.78 -3.65
C PRO A 20 -12.68 3.03 -3.08
N ASN A 21 -13.32 3.65 -2.08
CA ASN A 21 -12.88 4.88 -1.41
C ASN A 21 -12.15 4.67 -0.08
N LEU A 22 -12.06 3.43 0.43
CA LEU A 22 -11.43 3.13 1.72
C LEU A 22 -10.72 1.78 1.62
N ALA A 23 -9.43 1.73 1.88
CA ALA A 23 -8.69 0.47 1.89
C ALA A 23 -7.78 0.36 3.10
N GLN A 24 -7.58 -0.86 3.56
CA GLN A 24 -6.68 -1.20 4.66
C GLN A 24 -5.83 -2.40 4.26
N ALA A 25 -4.59 -2.43 4.75
CA ALA A 25 -3.67 -3.55 4.59
C ALA A 25 -2.96 -3.87 5.91
N GLY A 26 -2.44 -5.09 6.00
CA GLY A 26 -1.53 -5.53 7.05
C GLY A 26 -0.45 -6.44 6.48
N GLY A 27 0.67 -6.59 7.19
CA GLY A 27 1.82 -7.39 6.79
C GLY A 27 2.62 -7.88 7.98
N ARG A 28 3.44 -8.91 7.77
CA ARG A 28 4.27 -9.55 8.80
C ARG A 28 5.65 -8.90 8.91
N ASP A 29 6.13 -8.29 7.83
CA ASP A 29 7.47 -7.71 7.74
C ASP A 29 7.39 -6.22 8.12
N ALA A 30 7.31 -5.92 9.41
CA ALA A 30 7.18 -4.55 9.91
C ALA A 30 8.36 -3.65 9.48
N ASP A 31 9.56 -4.22 9.38
CA ASP A 31 10.78 -3.50 8.98
C ASP A 31 10.75 -3.00 7.53
N LYS A 32 9.84 -3.53 6.69
CA LYS A 32 9.65 -3.09 5.30
C LYS A 32 8.60 -1.98 5.16
N LEU A 33 7.96 -1.57 6.25
CA LEU A 33 6.98 -0.49 6.23
C LEU A 33 7.53 0.82 5.63
N PRO A 34 8.77 1.27 5.93
CA PRO A 34 9.33 2.48 5.31
C PRO A 34 9.41 2.38 3.78
N GLU A 35 9.93 1.27 3.24
CA GLU A 35 10.00 1.02 1.79
C GLU A 35 8.60 1.00 1.15
N ALA A 36 7.64 0.35 1.82
CA ALA A 36 6.27 0.28 1.35
C ALA A 36 5.60 1.67 1.27
N LEU A 37 5.91 2.57 2.22
CA LEU A 37 5.42 3.95 2.21
C LEU A 37 6.06 4.79 1.08
N ASP A 38 7.35 4.62 0.82
CA ASP A 38 8.02 5.32 -0.29
C ASP A 38 7.40 4.95 -1.65
N VAL A 39 7.12 3.67 -1.86
CA VAL A 39 6.41 3.18 -3.05
C VAL A 39 4.97 3.73 -3.11
N ALA A 40 4.27 3.78 -1.97
CA ALA A 40 2.92 4.34 -1.89
C ALA A 40 2.89 5.80 -2.37
N ILE A 41 3.85 6.61 -1.90
CA ILE A 41 3.96 8.03 -2.25
C ILE A 41 4.25 8.19 -3.75
N ALA A 42 5.14 7.38 -4.31
CA ALA A 42 5.46 7.42 -5.74
C ALA A 42 4.22 7.12 -6.61
N GLN A 43 3.48 6.05 -6.29
CA GLN A 43 2.26 5.69 -7.03
C GLN A 43 1.15 6.74 -6.89
N LEU A 44 0.98 7.32 -5.70
CA LEU A 44 0.01 8.40 -5.49
C LEU A 44 0.35 9.63 -6.31
N ARG A 45 1.62 10.00 -6.41
CA ARG A 45 2.06 11.12 -7.24
C ARG A 45 1.80 10.87 -8.72
N GLU A 46 2.07 9.67 -9.21
CA GLU A 46 1.80 9.30 -10.60
C GLU A 46 0.29 9.35 -10.92
N GLY A 47 -0.56 8.87 -10.02
CA GLY A 47 -2.02 8.89 -10.22
C GLY A 47 -2.70 10.25 -9.99
N LEU A 48 -1.98 11.26 -9.50
CA LEU A 48 -2.47 12.63 -9.29
C LEU A 48 -1.93 13.62 -10.33
N GLY A 49 -1.04 13.17 -11.23
CA GLY A 49 -0.62 13.90 -12.44
C GLY A 49 -1.59 13.70 -13.59
#